data_AF-A0A139KX37-F1
#
_entry.id   AF-A0A139KX37-F1
#
_cell.length_a   1.000
_cell.length_b   1.000
_cell.length_c   1.000
_cell.angle_alpha   90.00
_cell.angle_beta   90.00
_cell.angle_gamma   90.00
#
_symmetry.space_group_name_H-M   'P 1'
#
loop_
_entity.id
_entity.type
_entity.pdbx_description
1 polymer ?
#
loop_
_entity_poly.entity_id
_entity_poly.type
_entity_poly.pdbx_seq_one_letter_code
_entity_poly.pdbx_strand_id
1 'polypeptide(L)'
;MHECKTVTLRTRPLKKNMLSFYLDYYPGYRDKESMKVIRHESLGIYIYAEPKNQREQNFNAVMSEKAEAIRCRRFESIVNERYDFFDKSKMKGDFLAYYKKTLRKHD
;
A
#
# COMPACT_ATOMS: atom_id res chain seq x y z
N MET A 1 0.17 14.61 -7.84
CA MET A 1 -0.25 13.24 -7.55
C MET A 1 -0.31 13.11 -6.04
N HIS A 2 -1.49 12.85 -5.44
CA HIS A 2 -1.55 12.66 -3.98
C HIS A 2 -1.09 11.22 -3.72
N GLU A 3 0.19 11.07 -3.38
CA GLU A 3 0.74 9.80 -2.93
C GLU A 3 0.16 9.46 -1.56
N CYS A 4 -0.22 8.20 -1.38
CA CYS A 4 -0.66 7.73 -0.07
C CYS A 4 0.45 7.98 0.96
N LYS A 5 0.11 8.54 2.12
CA LYS A 5 1.11 8.85 3.14
C LYS A 5 1.24 7.78 4.20
N THR A 6 0.12 7.16 4.57
CA THR A 6 0.04 6.18 5.64
C THR A 6 -0.87 5.01 5.23
N VAL A 7 -0.45 3.79 5.60
CA VAL A 7 -1.27 2.57 5.51
C VAL A 7 -1.43 1.99 6.90
N THR A 8 -2.68 1.88 7.35
CA THR A 8 -3.02 1.36 8.67
C THR A 8 -3.86 0.09 8.54
N LEU A 9 -3.55 -0.91 9.34
CA LEU A 9 -4.35 -2.13 9.42
C LEU A 9 -5.53 -1.88 10.36
N ARG A 10 -6.74 -2.14 9.86
CA ARG A 10 -7.98 -1.97 10.63
C ARG A 10 -8.85 -3.21 10.50
N THR A 11 -9.77 -3.36 11.44
CA THR A 11 -10.79 -4.41 11.44
C THR A 11 -12.17 -3.81 11.25
N ARG A 12 -13.06 -4.53 10.58
CA ARG A 12 -14.49 -4.22 10.52
C ARG A 12 -15.31 -5.46 10.90
N PRO A 13 -16.46 -5.29 11.57
CA PRO A 13 -17.34 -6.40 11.88
C PRO A 13 -17.89 -7.05 10.61
N LEU A 14 -17.99 -8.37 10.64
CA LEU A 14 -18.61 -9.22 9.63
C LEU A 14 -19.72 -10.04 10.29
N LYS A 15 -20.54 -10.70 9.47
CA LYS A 15 -21.55 -11.67 9.94
C LYS A 15 -20.90 -12.76 10.80
N LYS A 16 -21.70 -13.37 11.69
CA LYS A 16 -21.31 -14.52 12.54
C LYS A 16 -20.15 -14.25 13.53
N ASN A 17 -20.10 -13.06 14.13
CA ASN A 17 -19.12 -12.70 15.16
C ASN A 17 -17.65 -12.80 14.68
N MET A 18 -17.41 -12.44 13.41
CA MET A 18 -16.08 -12.38 12.82
C MET A 18 -15.68 -10.94 12.54
N LEU A 19 -14.38 -10.66 12.56
CA LEU A 19 -13.82 -9.41 12.08
C LEU A 19 -13.05 -9.66 10.79
N SER A 20 -13.13 -8.73 9.85
CA SER A 20 -12.37 -8.75 8.61
C SER A 20 -11.31 -7.66 8.64
N PHE A 21 -10.07 -8.02 8.30
CA PHE A 21 -8.99 -7.07 8.13
C PHE A 21 -9.07 -6.33 6.79
N TYR A 22 -8.77 -5.04 6.85
CA TYR A 22 -8.60 -4.19 5.69
C TYR A 22 -7.50 -3.16 5.94
N LEU A 23 -6.91 -2.66 4.86
CA LEU A 23 -5.96 -1.55 4.90
C LEU A 23 -6.70 -0.24 4.65
N ASP A 24 -6.43 0.75 5.49
CA ASP A 24 -6.92 2.12 5.36
C ASP A 24 -5.76 3.04 4.96
N TYR A 25 -5.92 3.67 3.80
CA TYR A 25 -4.95 4.53 3.14
C TYR A 25 -5.33 6.00 3.34
N TYR A 26 -4.42 6.78 3.95
CA TYR A 26 -4.65 8.22 4.16
C TYR A 26 -3.45 9.10 3.75
N PRO A 27 -3.67 10.14 2.92
CA PRO A 27 -4.84 10.33 2.06
C PRO A 27 -5.00 9.12 1.11
N GLY A 28 -6.21 8.91 0.58
CA GLY A 28 -6.44 7.88 -0.42
C GLY A 28 -5.58 8.13 -1.67
N TYR A 29 -5.12 7.07 -2.32
CA TYR A 29 -4.32 7.18 -3.54
C TYR A 29 -5.17 6.91 -4.78
N ARG A 30 -4.73 7.46 -5.91
CA ARG A 30 -5.36 7.18 -7.21
C ARG A 30 -4.68 5.98 -7.84
N ASP A 31 -5.46 4.94 -8.06
CA ASP A 31 -5.00 3.78 -8.81
C ASP A 31 -4.76 4.15 -10.28
N LYS A 32 -3.62 3.75 -10.84
CA LYS A 32 -3.19 4.15 -12.19
C LYS A 32 -4.01 3.43 -13.27
N GLU A 33 -4.49 2.23 -12.97
CA GLU A 33 -5.25 1.41 -13.91
C GLU A 33 -6.74 1.77 -13.92
N SER A 34 -7.39 1.73 -12.75
CA SER A 34 -8.82 2.02 -12.65
C SER A 34 -9.15 3.52 -12.61
N MET A 35 -8.14 4.37 -12.41
CA MET A 35 -8.26 5.83 -12.24
C MET A 35 -9.13 6.27 -11.04
N LYS A 36 -9.53 5.33 -10.18
CA LYS A 36 -10.33 5.56 -8.98
C LYS A 36 -9.44 5.88 -7.79
N VAL A 37 -9.98 6.67 -6.86
CA VAL A 37 -9.32 6.91 -5.57
C VAL A 37 -9.65 5.75 -4.64
N ILE A 38 -8.64 5.00 -4.24
CA ILE A 38 -8.76 3.88 -3.30
C ILE A 38 -8.40 4.39 -1.90
N ARG A 39 -9.31 4.13 -0.97
CA ARG A 39 -9.09 4.40 0.46
C ARG A 39 -8.99 3.12 1.28
N HIS A 40 -9.73 2.08 0.88
CA HIS A 40 -9.79 0.83 1.63
C HIS A 40 -9.50 -0.37 0.73
N GLU A 41 -8.59 -1.24 1.15
CA GLU A 41 -8.30 -2.52 0.50
C GLU A 41 -8.65 -3.66 1.45
N SER A 42 -9.56 -4.54 1.05
CA SER A 42 -9.96 -5.69 1.89
C SER A 42 -8.94 -6.81 1.73
N LEU A 43 -8.46 -7.37 2.84
CA LEU A 43 -7.42 -8.41 2.80
C LEU A 43 -7.96 -9.84 2.66
N GLY A 44 -9.26 -10.05 2.88
CA GLY A 44 -9.85 -11.40 2.92
C GLY A 44 -9.36 -12.25 4.11
N ILE A 45 -8.69 -11.64 5.08
CA ILE A 45 -8.26 -12.27 6.33
C ILE A 45 -9.32 -12.00 7.38
N TYR A 46 -9.71 -13.05 8.10
CA TYR A 46 -10.75 -12.99 9.12
C TYR A 46 -10.24 -13.53 10.45
N ILE A 47 -10.77 -12.97 11.54
CA ILE A 47 -10.52 -13.38 12.92
C ILE A 47 -11.84 -13.48 13.67
N TYR A 48 -11.85 -14.22 14.77
CA TYR A 48 -13.00 -14.24 15.68
C TYR A 48 -13.06 -12.91 16.44
N ALA A 49 -14.23 -12.27 16.51
CA ALA A 49 -14.41 -11.04 17.28
C ALA A 49 -14.28 -11.30 18.79
N GLU A 50 -14.78 -12.45 19.25
CA GLU A 50 -14.71 -12.89 20.65
C GLU A 50 -14.20 -14.34 20.70
N PRO A 51 -12.87 -14.56 20.72
CA PRO A 51 -12.30 -15.90 20.78
C PRO A 51 -12.55 -16.52 22.17
N LYS A 52 -13.24 -17.66 22.21
CA LYS A 52 -13.63 -18.36 23.45
C LYS A 52 -12.57 -19.35 23.92
N ASN A 53 -11.89 -20.00 22.97
CA ASN A 53 -10.94 -21.08 23.25
C ASN A 53 -9.50 -20.69 22.90
N GLN A 54 -8.50 -21.32 23.53
CA GLN A 54 -7.08 -21.09 23.22
C GLN A 54 -6.77 -21.30 21.73
N ARG A 55 -7.43 -22.27 21.09
CA ARG A 55 -7.28 -22.53 19.64
C ARG A 55 -7.73 -21.34 18.79
N GLU A 56 -8.81 -20.66 19.19
CA GLU A 56 -9.32 -19.48 18.47
C GLU A 56 -8.43 -18.26 18.71
N GLN A 57 -7.88 -18.12 19.93
CA GLN A 57 -6.88 -17.08 20.23
C GLN A 57 -5.61 -17.28 19.41
N ASN A 58 -5.10 -18.52 19.33
CA ASN A 58 -3.93 -18.85 18.52
C ASN A 58 -4.21 -18.61 17.03
N PHE A 59 -5.41 -18.93 16.55
CA PHE A 59 -5.83 -18.62 15.19
C PHE A 59 -5.82 -17.11 14.92
N ASN A 60 -6.41 -16.31 15.83
CA ASN A 60 -6.42 -14.86 15.73
C ASN A 60 -4.98 -14.29 15.70
N ALA A 61 -4.07 -14.80 16.53
CA ALA A 61 -2.68 -14.37 16.57
C ALA A 61 -2.00 -14.59 15.21
N VAL A 62 -2.07 -15.82 14.67
CA VAL A 62 -1.47 -16.18 13.37
C VAL A 62 -2.08 -15.37 12.22
N MET A 63 -3.40 -15.16 12.22
CA MET A 63 -4.06 -14.38 11.17
C MET A 63 -3.75 -12.89 11.26
N SER A 64 -3.63 -12.35 12.47
CA SER A 64 -3.24 -10.95 12.69
C SER A 64 -1.81 -10.70 12.23
N GLU A 65 -0.88 -11.62 12.52
CA GLU A 65 0.51 -11.54 12.04
C GLU A 65 0.58 -11.55 10.51
N LYS A 66 -0.18 -12.43 9.86
CA LYS A 66 -0.27 -12.45 8.38
C LYS A 66 -0.81 -11.14 7.80
N ALA A 67 -1.83 -10.56 8.44
CA ALA A 67 -2.40 -9.28 8.01
C ALA A 67 -1.38 -8.14 8.18
N GLU A 68 -0.63 -8.15 9.28
CA GLU A 68 0.42 -7.16 9.54
C GLU A 68 1.58 -7.28 8.54
N ALA A 69 1.99 -8.50 8.19
CA ALA A 69 2.99 -8.73 7.15
C ALA A 69 2.57 -8.19 5.76
N ILE A 70 1.27 -8.15 5.46
CA ILE A 70 0.76 -7.51 4.24
C ILE A 70 0.82 -5.98 4.37
N ARG A 71 0.43 -5.42 5.52
CA ARG A 71 0.53 -3.98 5.80
C ARG A 71 1.97 -3.50 5.65
N CYS A 72 2.95 -4.21 6.21
CA CYS A 72 4.38 -3.89 6.10
C CYS A 72 4.83 -3.85 4.63
N ARG A 73 4.52 -4.88 3.84
CA ARG A 73 4.85 -4.91 2.39
C ARG A 73 4.21 -3.76 1.61
N ARG A 74 2.98 -3.38 1.94
CA ARG A 74 2.31 -2.20 1.34
C ARG A 74 2.98 -0.89 1.74
N PHE A 75 3.37 -0.77 3.01
CA PHE A 75 4.09 0.40 3.50
C PHE A 75 5.45 0.55 2.83
N GLU A 76 6.21 -0.54 2.68
CA GLU A 76 7.48 -0.56 1.93
C GLU A 76 7.30 -0.09 0.49
N SER A 77 6.25 -0.57 -0.20
CA SER A 77 5.93 -0.11 -1.56
C SER A 77 5.66 1.41 -1.61
N ILE A 78 4.86 1.93 -0.68
CA ILE A 78 4.55 3.37 -0.59
C ILE A 78 5.82 4.20 -0.33
N VAL A 79 6.69 3.72 0.57
CA VAL A 79 7.98 4.36 0.87
C VAL A 79 8.87 4.36 -0.37
N ASN A 80 9.00 3.22 -1.05
CA ASN A 80 9.83 3.09 -2.25
C ASN A 80 9.34 4.00 -3.39
N GLU A 81 8.03 4.12 -3.60
CA GLU A 81 7.44 5.04 -4.58
C GLU A 81 7.73 6.50 -4.21
N ARG A 82 7.54 6.89 -2.95
CA ARG A 82 7.77 8.26 -2.48
C ARG A 82 9.21 8.72 -2.69
N TYR A 83 10.17 7.84 -2.44
CA TYR A 83 11.59 8.19 -2.50
C TYR A 83 12.22 7.88 -3.86
N ASP A 84 11.43 7.44 -4.85
CA ASP A 84 11.85 7.19 -6.24
C ASP A 84 13.17 6.39 -6.34
N PHE A 85 13.46 5.52 -5.37
CA PHE A 85 14.72 4.76 -5.28
C PHE A 85 14.91 3.76 -6.44
N PHE A 86 13.93 3.66 -7.35
CA PHE A 86 13.96 2.77 -8.50
C PHE A 86 13.45 3.40 -9.80
N ASP A 87 13.57 4.72 -10.01
CA ASP A 87 13.44 5.23 -11.39
C ASP A 87 14.71 4.95 -12.21
N LYS A 88 14.92 3.67 -12.56
CA LYS A 88 15.96 3.26 -13.52
C LYS A 88 15.78 3.91 -14.90
N SER A 89 14.60 4.48 -15.20
CA SER A 89 14.37 5.23 -16.43
C SER A 89 15.00 6.63 -16.38
N LYS A 90 15.13 7.24 -15.20
CA LYS A 90 15.91 8.47 -14.97
C LYS A 90 17.42 8.22 -14.83
N MET A 91 17.85 7.02 -14.41
CA MET A 91 19.28 6.70 -14.36
C MET A 91 19.95 6.54 -15.73
N LYS A 92 19.18 6.48 -16.82
CA LYS A 92 19.70 6.39 -18.21
C LYS A 92 19.46 7.66 -19.03
N GLY A 93 19.38 8.82 -18.38
CA GLY A 93 19.39 10.09 -19.09
C GLY A 93 20.76 10.34 -19.71
N ASP A 94 20.85 10.24 -21.04
CA ASP A 94 22.06 10.66 -21.76
C ASP A 94 22.21 12.19 -21.62
N PHE A 95 23.20 12.61 -20.83
CA PHE A 95 23.51 14.02 -20.58
C PHE A 95 23.70 14.81 -21.89
N LEU A 96 24.29 14.19 -22.93
CA LEU A 96 24.47 14.82 -24.24
C LEU A 96 23.14 15.10 -24.95
N ALA A 97 22.17 14.20 -24.82
CA ALA A 97 20.86 14.37 -25.44
C ALA A 97 20.08 15.53 -24.78
N TYR A 98 20.19 15.69 -23.45
CA TYR A 98 19.63 16.83 -22.73
C TYR A 98 20.28 18.14 -23.20
N TYR A 99 21.62 18.20 -23.19
CA TYR A 99 22.38 19.40 -23.56
C TYR A 99 22.09 19.89 -25.00
N LYS A 100 22.02 18.96 -25.97
CA LYS A 100 21.68 19.29 -27.37
C LYS A 100 20.28 19.88 -27.53
N LYS A 101 19.33 19.48 -26.68
CA LYS A 101 17.95 19.99 -26.71
C LYS A 101 17.87 21.42 -26.16
N THR A 102 18.70 21.78 -25.18
CA THR A 102 18.75 23.12 -24.60
C THR A 102 19.39 24.15 -25.53
N LEU A 103 20.37 23.74 -26.35
CA LEU A 103 21.03 24.63 -27.31
C LEU A 103 20.09 25.14 -28.43
N ARG A 104 19.14 24.32 -28.89
CA ARG A 104 18.17 24.73 -29.93
C ARG A 104 17.15 25.79 -29.49
N LYS A 105 17.18 26.20 -28.21
CA LYS A 105 16.31 27.27 -27.68
C LYS A 105 16.99 28.64 -27.63
N HIS A 106 18.25 28.74 -28.06
CA HIS A 106 19.04 29.96 -27.94
C HIS A 106 19.36 30.65 -29.28
N ASP A 107 18.69 30.24 -30.36
CA ASP A 107 18.61 30.97 -31.64
C ASP A 107 17.19 31.50 -31.85
#